data_AF-A0A660V377-F1
#
_entry.id   AF-A0A660V377-F1
#
_cell.length_a   1.000
_cell.length_b   1.000
_cell.length_c   1.000
_cell.angle_alpha   90.00
_cell.angle_beta   90.00
_cell.angle_gamma   90.00
#
_symmetry.space_group_name_H-M   'P 1'
#
loop_
_entity.id
_entity.type
_entity.pdbx_description
1 polymer ?
#
loop_
_entity_poly.entity_id
_entity_poly.type
_entity_poly.pdbx_seq_one_letter_code
_entity_poly.pdbx_strand_id
1 'polypeptide(L)'
;MKIFDGRFIQGAMCGVVVAVLLGFIGPGNAAGSQYILDWHTMDGGGSTSSGGRYALTGTIGQPDAAYSVGGRYELLGGFWPGGPLCIVNFDDFAIFAEWWLEPNCSEENNWCSGADLNHSDGVDILDLSLLVDEWLCCCPIGWPLK
;
A
#
# COMPACT_ATOMS: atom_id res chain seq x y z
N MET A 1 83.65 60.05 15.71
CA MET A 1 83.76 60.87 14.47
C MET A 1 83.86 59.88 13.31
N LYS A 2 82.89 59.63 12.42
CA LYS A 2 81.59 60.20 11.97
C LYS A 2 80.64 58.99 11.73
N ILE A 3 79.37 58.91 12.16
CA ILE A 3 78.10 59.46 11.61
C ILE A 3 77.86 59.20 10.10
N PHE A 4 76.97 58.20 9.88
CA PHE A 4 75.93 57.88 8.85
C PHE A 4 76.09 58.09 7.33
N ASP A 5 75.70 57.04 6.58
CA ASP A 5 74.74 57.01 5.45
C ASP A 5 74.38 55.51 5.22
N GLY A 6 73.14 55.00 5.14
CA GLY A 6 71.91 55.54 4.56
C GLY A 6 71.52 54.69 3.35
N ARG A 7 70.98 53.47 3.52
CA ARG A 7 70.34 52.72 2.41
C ARG A 7 69.07 51.98 2.84
N PHE A 8 68.09 52.17 1.98
CA PHE A 8 66.65 51.98 2.15
C PHE A 8 66.20 50.53 2.29
N ILE A 9 65.12 50.41 3.04
CA ILE A 9 64.29 49.25 3.32
C ILE A 9 63.18 49.25 2.25
N GLN A 10 63.27 48.44 1.19
CA GLN A 10 62.11 48.22 0.31
C GLN A 10 62.34 46.99 -0.58
N GLY A 11 61.51 45.94 -0.45
CA GLY A 11 61.31 45.02 -1.57
C GLY A 11 61.07 43.55 -1.26
N ALA A 12 61.48 43.00 -0.11
CA ALA A 12 61.44 41.54 0.08
C ALA A 12 60.29 41.01 0.93
N MET A 13 59.70 41.81 1.83
CA MET A 13 58.69 41.31 2.78
C MET A 13 57.25 41.29 2.26
N CYS A 14 56.94 41.96 1.13
CA CYS A 14 55.58 41.95 0.58
C CYS A 14 55.33 40.73 -0.33
N GLY A 15 56.37 40.22 -1.02
CA GLY A 15 56.24 39.07 -1.91
C GLY A 15 56.07 37.73 -1.18
N VAL A 16 56.72 37.56 -0.01
CA VAL A 16 56.66 36.32 0.76
C VAL A 16 55.28 36.14 1.43
N VAL A 17 54.66 37.23 1.89
CA VAL A 17 53.34 37.17 2.53
C VAL A 17 52.24 36.85 1.51
N VAL A 18 52.33 37.37 0.28
CA VAL A 18 51.38 37.07 -0.80
C VAL A 18 51.55 35.64 -1.33
N ALA A 19 52.79 35.14 -1.45
CA ALA A 19 53.07 33.77 -1.89
C ALA A 19 52.61 32.70 -0.87
N VAL A 20 52.74 32.98 0.44
CA VAL A 20 52.26 32.08 1.50
C VAL A 20 50.73 32.09 1.61
N LEU A 21 50.06 33.23 1.35
CA LEU A 21 48.59 33.30 1.34
C LEU A 21 47.96 32.63 0.11
N LEU A 22 48.62 32.64 -1.05
CA LEU A 22 48.16 31.95 -2.27
C LEU A 22 48.45 30.44 -2.26
N GLY A 23 49.40 29.97 -1.44
CA GLY A 23 49.72 28.53 -1.31
C GLY A 23 48.71 27.72 -0.48
N PHE A 24 47.79 28.37 0.23
CA PHE A 24 46.74 27.71 1.03
C PHE A 24 45.39 27.56 0.32
N ILE A 25 45.26 28.06 -0.92
CA ILE A 25 44.07 27.84 -1.76
C ILE A 25 44.40 26.76 -2.80
N GLY A 26 44.83 25.58 -2.32
CA GLY A 26 44.70 24.39 -3.16
C GLY A 26 43.21 24.15 -3.44
N PRO A 27 42.80 23.66 -4.63
CA PRO A 27 41.43 23.19 -4.79
C PRO A 27 41.24 22.09 -3.75
N GLY A 28 40.52 22.42 -2.67
CA GLY A 28 39.98 21.42 -1.78
C GLY A 28 39.08 20.58 -2.66
N ASN A 29 39.56 19.42 -3.10
CA ASN A 29 38.69 18.39 -3.60
C ASN A 29 37.79 18.05 -2.42
N ALA A 30 36.63 18.70 -2.35
CA ALA A 30 35.52 18.19 -1.59
C ALA A 30 35.19 16.86 -2.25
N ALA A 31 35.88 15.79 -1.85
CA ALA A 31 35.41 14.44 -2.03
C ALA A 31 34.17 14.32 -1.12
N GLY A 32 33.08 14.96 -1.54
CA GLY A 32 31.77 14.63 -1.03
C GLY A 32 31.58 13.18 -1.42
N SER A 33 31.68 12.28 -0.44
CA SER A 33 31.21 10.91 -0.59
C SER A 33 29.82 10.98 -1.20
N GLN A 34 29.70 10.68 -2.50
CA GLN A 34 28.39 10.48 -3.11
C GLN A 34 27.86 9.20 -2.47
N TYR A 35 27.03 9.35 -1.44
CA TYR A 35 26.22 8.24 -0.96
C TYR A 35 25.27 7.89 -2.10
N ILE A 36 25.64 6.88 -2.88
CA ILE A 36 24.69 6.20 -3.75
C ILE A 36 23.83 5.39 -2.79
N LEU A 37 22.60 5.88 -2.57
CA LEU A 37 21.57 5.09 -1.93
C LEU A 37 20.91 4.27 -3.02
N ASP A 38 21.37 3.04 -3.19
CA ASP A 38 20.69 2.07 -4.04
C ASP A 38 19.31 1.79 -3.43
N TRP A 39 18.28 2.00 -4.22
CA TRP A 39 16.91 1.67 -3.85
C TRP A 39 16.37 0.62 -4.80
N HIS A 40 15.57 -0.28 -4.24
CA HIS A 40 14.96 -1.38 -4.97
C HIS A 40 13.52 -1.54 -4.48
N THR A 41 12.60 -1.84 -5.40
CA THR A 41 11.30 -2.40 -5.05
C THR A 41 11.37 -3.93 -5.16
N MET A 42 10.66 -4.61 -4.26
CA MET A 42 10.43 -6.04 -4.35
C MET A 42 8.96 -6.23 -4.73
N ASP A 43 8.69 -6.35 -6.03
CA ASP A 43 7.33 -6.36 -6.60
C ASP A 43 6.76 -7.78 -6.80
N GLY A 44 7.37 -8.77 -6.15
CA GLY A 44 6.93 -10.16 -6.20
C GLY A 44 7.90 -11.14 -5.55
N GLY A 45 7.41 -12.35 -5.27
CA GLY A 45 8.17 -13.42 -4.64
C GLY A 45 7.30 -14.30 -3.75
N GLY A 46 7.94 -15.12 -2.92
CA GLY A 46 7.28 -16.10 -2.05
C GLY A 46 7.40 -17.54 -2.55
N SER A 47 7.00 -18.49 -1.70
CA SER A 47 7.13 -19.92 -1.95
C SER A 47 6.37 -20.72 -0.88
N THR A 48 6.46 -22.05 -0.97
CA THR A 48 6.01 -22.97 0.08
C THR A 48 7.15 -23.25 1.06
N SER A 49 6.97 -22.86 2.32
CA SER A 49 7.78 -23.31 3.44
C SER A 49 7.13 -24.55 4.06
N SER A 50 7.91 -25.56 4.41
CA SER A 50 7.39 -26.77 5.06
C SER A 50 8.24 -27.20 6.26
N GLY A 51 7.59 -27.85 7.23
CA GLY A 51 8.23 -28.37 8.44
C GLY A 51 7.33 -29.36 9.15
N GLY A 52 7.82 -30.59 9.36
CA GLY A 52 7.01 -31.67 9.94
C GLY A 52 5.80 -32.02 9.06
N ARG A 53 4.58 -31.92 9.62
CA ARG A 53 3.32 -32.19 8.89
C ARG A 53 2.68 -30.94 8.29
N TYR A 54 3.31 -29.78 8.41
CA TYR A 54 2.74 -28.51 7.99
C TYR A 54 3.46 -27.93 6.78
N ALA A 55 2.69 -27.36 5.87
CA ALA A 55 3.17 -26.58 4.73
C ALA A 55 2.42 -25.23 4.72
N LEU A 56 3.16 -24.15 4.52
CA LEU A 56 2.67 -22.79 4.42
C LEU A 56 3.13 -22.21 3.09
N THR A 57 2.19 -21.71 2.29
CA THR A 57 2.49 -21.01 1.03
C THR A 57 2.13 -19.54 1.20
N GLY A 58 3.01 -18.65 0.75
CA GLY A 58 2.74 -17.21 0.79
C GLY A 58 3.51 -16.46 -0.30
N THR A 59 3.11 -15.22 -0.54
CA THR A 59 3.74 -14.29 -1.49
C THR A 59 4.41 -13.12 -0.78
N ILE A 60 5.50 -12.60 -1.33
CA ILE A 60 6.22 -11.41 -0.84
C ILE A 60 6.04 -10.30 -1.89
N GLY A 61 6.07 -9.03 -1.47
CA GLY A 61 6.05 -7.92 -2.43
C GLY A 61 4.68 -7.65 -3.02
N GLN A 62 3.62 -7.72 -2.20
CA GLN A 62 2.27 -7.30 -2.58
C GLN A 62 1.84 -5.90 -2.06
N PRO A 63 2.70 -4.94 -1.65
CA PRO A 63 2.20 -3.67 -1.11
C PRO A 63 1.43 -2.82 -2.14
N ASP A 64 1.72 -2.95 -3.44
CA ASP A 64 0.99 -2.29 -4.54
C ASP A 64 -0.17 -3.13 -5.09
N ALA A 65 -0.32 -4.36 -4.59
CA ALA A 65 -1.34 -5.30 -5.00
C ALA A 65 -2.49 -5.26 -3.98
N ALA A 66 -3.27 -4.18 -4.05
CA ALA A 66 -4.33 -3.91 -3.09
C ALA A 66 -5.69 -3.75 -3.80
N TYR A 67 -6.74 -3.83 -2.99
CA TYR A 67 -8.08 -3.47 -3.42
C TYR A 67 -8.17 -1.99 -3.76
N SER A 68 -8.74 -1.71 -4.91
CA SER A 68 -9.07 -0.37 -5.38
C SER A 68 -10.52 -0.33 -5.84
N VAL A 69 -11.22 0.76 -5.56
CA VAL A 69 -12.58 1.00 -6.03
C VAL A 69 -12.72 2.30 -6.78
N GLY A 70 -13.55 2.30 -7.82
CA GLY A 70 -13.89 3.47 -8.60
C GLY A 70 -15.27 3.33 -9.25
N GLY A 71 -16.22 4.17 -8.85
CA GLY A 71 -17.59 4.11 -9.35
C GLY A 71 -18.27 2.79 -8.98
N ARG A 72 -18.71 2.01 -9.99
CA ARG A 72 -19.32 0.68 -9.83
C ARG A 72 -18.34 -0.47 -10.04
N TYR A 73 -17.04 -0.19 -10.05
CA TYR A 73 -16.01 -1.19 -10.32
C TYR A 73 -15.08 -1.35 -9.13
N GLU A 74 -14.74 -2.59 -8.85
CA GLU A 74 -13.69 -2.99 -7.93
C GLU A 74 -12.55 -3.66 -8.71
N LEU A 75 -11.33 -3.38 -8.28
CA LEU A 75 -10.11 -3.99 -8.80
C LEU A 75 -9.41 -4.66 -7.62
N LEU A 76 -9.32 -5.98 -7.68
CA LEU A 76 -8.57 -6.78 -6.72
C LEU A 76 -7.18 -6.99 -7.29
N GLY A 77 -6.21 -6.25 -6.77
CA GLY A 77 -4.81 -6.50 -7.05
C GLY A 77 -4.29 -7.69 -6.25
N GLY A 78 -3.33 -8.40 -6.84
CA GLY A 78 -2.51 -9.38 -6.14
C GLY A 78 -2.91 -10.84 -6.32
N PHE A 79 -2.00 -11.73 -5.93
CA PHE A 79 -2.23 -13.17 -5.97
C PHE A 79 -3.21 -13.62 -4.88
N TRP A 80 -3.13 -13.00 -3.70
CA TRP A 80 -4.12 -13.13 -2.64
C TRP A 80 -4.93 -11.83 -2.61
N PRO A 81 -6.22 -11.84 -2.95
CA PRO A 81 -7.02 -10.63 -2.93
C PRO A 81 -7.11 -10.12 -1.49
N GLY A 82 -6.43 -9.01 -1.20
CA GLY A 82 -6.35 -8.38 0.13
C GLY A 82 -7.43 -7.33 0.40
N GLY A 83 -8.48 -7.27 -0.42
CA GLY A 83 -9.57 -6.30 -0.30
C GLY A 83 -10.67 -6.70 0.67
N PRO A 84 -11.59 -5.78 1.02
CA PRO A 84 -12.90 -6.16 1.53
C PRO A 84 -13.70 -6.80 0.39
N LEU A 85 -13.35 -8.03 0.06
CA LEU A 85 -14.28 -8.92 -0.61
C LEU A 85 -15.38 -9.18 0.39
N CYS A 86 -16.58 -8.66 0.13
CA CYS A 86 -17.71 -9.27 0.77
C CYS A 86 -17.79 -10.70 0.20
N ILE A 87 -17.83 -11.68 1.09
CA ILE A 87 -17.94 -13.10 0.73
C ILE A 87 -19.21 -13.58 1.40
N VAL A 88 -20.14 -14.10 0.62
CA VAL A 88 -21.37 -14.67 1.17
C VAL A 88 -20.99 -15.89 1.99
N ASN A 89 -21.25 -15.81 3.29
CA ASN A 89 -20.85 -16.83 4.23
C ASN A 89 -21.95 -17.05 5.28
N PHE A 90 -21.59 -17.70 6.39
CA PHE A 90 -22.56 -18.01 7.44
C PHE A 90 -23.14 -16.78 8.15
N ASP A 91 -22.45 -15.64 8.13
CA ASP A 91 -22.97 -14.38 8.66
C ASP A 91 -24.16 -13.90 7.82
N ASP A 92 -24.05 -13.90 6.49
CA ASP A 92 -25.14 -13.57 5.58
C ASP A 92 -26.29 -14.57 5.69
N PHE A 93 -25.96 -15.87 5.77
CA PHE A 93 -26.97 -16.92 5.94
C PHE A 93 -27.71 -16.79 7.27
N ALA A 94 -27.05 -16.33 8.34
CA ALA A 94 -27.71 -16.10 9.62
C ALA A 94 -28.77 -15.00 9.48
N ILE A 95 -28.42 -13.87 8.83
CA ILE A 95 -29.38 -12.78 8.56
C ILE A 95 -30.53 -13.31 7.69
N PHE A 96 -30.24 -14.04 6.60
CA PHE A 96 -31.28 -14.64 5.76
C PHE A 96 -32.23 -15.56 6.55
N ALA A 97 -31.67 -16.42 7.41
CA ALA A 97 -32.43 -17.37 8.20
C ALA A 97 -33.32 -16.72 9.28
N GLU A 98 -32.98 -15.52 9.75
CA GLU A 98 -33.83 -14.75 10.67
C GLU A 98 -35.18 -14.35 10.05
N TRP A 99 -35.23 -14.22 8.72
CA TRP A 99 -36.41 -13.81 7.97
C TRP A 99 -37.06 -14.95 7.17
N TRP A 100 -36.61 -16.19 7.36
CA TRP A 100 -37.10 -17.35 6.60
C TRP A 100 -38.63 -17.51 6.70
N LEU A 101 -39.29 -17.59 5.54
CA LEU A 101 -40.75 -17.67 5.40
C LEU A 101 -41.52 -16.41 5.87
N GLU A 102 -40.87 -15.25 5.97
CA GLU A 102 -41.57 -13.99 6.17
C GLU A 102 -42.36 -13.63 4.89
N PRO A 103 -43.69 -13.43 4.96
CA PRO A 103 -44.53 -13.23 3.78
C PRO A 103 -44.88 -11.75 3.49
N ASN A 104 -44.30 -10.79 4.23
CA ASN A 104 -44.61 -9.37 4.06
C ASN A 104 -43.33 -8.54 3.84
N CYS A 105 -42.52 -8.94 2.86
CA CYS A 105 -41.34 -8.18 2.46
C CYS A 105 -41.74 -7.06 1.51
N SER A 106 -41.20 -5.86 1.69
CA SER A 106 -41.51 -4.69 0.85
C SER A 106 -40.44 -3.61 1.00
N GLU A 107 -40.51 -2.56 0.17
CA GLU A 107 -39.62 -1.40 0.33
C GLU A 107 -39.69 -0.77 1.75
N GLU A 108 -40.82 -0.88 2.45
CA GLU A 108 -41.00 -0.30 3.79
C GLU A 108 -40.15 -0.99 4.86
N ASN A 109 -39.91 -2.31 4.74
CA ASN A 109 -39.06 -3.08 5.66
C ASN A 109 -37.74 -3.51 5.03
N ASN A 110 -37.30 -2.79 3.99
CA ASN A 110 -36.08 -3.07 3.23
C ASN A 110 -36.04 -4.53 2.74
N TRP A 111 -37.14 -5.03 2.18
CA TRP A 111 -37.27 -6.40 1.67
C TRP A 111 -36.85 -7.44 2.72
N CYS A 112 -37.41 -7.30 3.93
CA CYS A 112 -37.07 -8.13 5.09
C CYS A 112 -35.58 -8.08 5.45
N SER A 113 -35.07 -6.86 5.67
CA SER A 113 -33.64 -6.60 5.89
C SER A 113 -32.72 -7.13 4.79
N GLY A 114 -33.23 -7.24 3.56
CA GLY A 114 -32.50 -7.75 2.40
C GLY A 114 -32.57 -9.26 2.20
N ALA A 115 -33.37 -9.98 2.99
CA ALA A 115 -33.50 -11.43 2.88
C ALA A 115 -34.37 -11.88 1.70
N ASP A 116 -35.33 -11.05 1.27
CA ASP A 116 -36.02 -11.25 -0.01
C ASP A 116 -35.11 -10.70 -1.12
N LEU A 117 -34.38 -11.60 -1.78
CA LEU A 117 -33.32 -11.28 -2.74
C LEU A 117 -33.90 -11.03 -4.14
N ASN A 118 -35.06 -11.62 -4.45
CA ASN A 118 -35.73 -11.47 -5.74
C ASN A 118 -36.85 -10.40 -5.73
N HIS A 119 -37.12 -9.79 -4.56
CA HIS A 119 -38.16 -8.79 -4.33
C HIS A 119 -39.56 -9.29 -4.73
N SER A 120 -39.93 -10.49 -4.28
CA SER A 120 -41.24 -11.13 -4.60
C SER A 120 -42.26 -11.09 -3.47
N ASP A 121 -42.05 -10.21 -2.49
CA ASP A 121 -42.89 -9.95 -1.31
C ASP A 121 -42.78 -11.03 -0.21
N GLY A 122 -41.78 -11.92 -0.28
CA GLY A 122 -41.53 -12.90 0.76
C GLY A 122 -40.16 -13.57 0.66
N VAL A 123 -39.69 -14.15 1.77
CA VAL A 123 -38.45 -14.92 1.82
C VAL A 123 -38.76 -16.41 1.68
N ASP A 124 -38.41 -16.99 0.54
CA ASP A 124 -38.69 -18.40 0.25
C ASP A 124 -37.54 -19.14 -0.44
N ILE A 125 -37.86 -20.30 -1.01
CA ILE A 125 -36.89 -21.17 -1.66
C ILE A 125 -36.24 -20.52 -2.88
N LEU A 126 -36.92 -19.57 -3.53
CA LEU A 126 -36.38 -18.81 -4.65
C LEU A 126 -35.28 -17.86 -4.17
N ASP A 127 -35.44 -17.22 -3.01
CA ASP A 127 -34.36 -16.41 -2.41
C ASP A 127 -33.21 -17.27 -1.93
N LEU A 128 -33.50 -18.43 -1.33
CA LEU A 128 -32.45 -19.38 -0.96
C LEU A 128 -31.64 -19.83 -2.18
N SER A 129 -32.28 -19.99 -3.34
CA SER A 129 -31.56 -20.34 -4.56
C SER A 129 -30.57 -19.25 -4.99
N LEU A 130 -30.96 -17.98 -4.88
CA LEU A 130 -30.07 -16.85 -5.16
C LEU A 130 -28.92 -16.75 -4.15
N LEU A 131 -29.19 -16.99 -2.87
CA LEU A 131 -28.15 -17.02 -1.84
C LEU A 131 -27.14 -18.16 -2.08
N VAL A 132 -27.63 -19.34 -2.47
CA VAL A 132 -26.79 -20.51 -2.74
C VAL A 132 -25.93 -20.32 -4.00
N ASP A 133 -26.43 -19.65 -5.03
CA ASP A 133 -25.66 -19.32 -6.24
C ASP A 133 -24.43 -18.44 -5.90
N GLU A 134 -24.53 -17.64 -4.84
CA GLU A 134 -23.45 -16.78 -4.35
C GLU A 134 -22.66 -17.39 -3.19
N TRP A 135 -22.94 -18.63 -2.78
CA TRP A 135 -22.34 -19.25 -1.60
C TRP A 135 -20.81 -19.36 -1.68
N LEU A 136 -20.12 -18.74 -0.72
CA LEU A 136 -18.65 -18.63 -0.69
C LEU A 136 -18.06 -17.99 -1.97
N CYS A 137 -18.88 -17.26 -2.72
CA CYS A 137 -18.48 -16.41 -3.83
C CYS A 137 -18.34 -14.94 -3.37
N CYS A 138 -17.69 -14.12 -4.21
CA CYS A 138 -17.66 -12.68 -4.01
C CYS A 138 -19.09 -12.16 -4.17
N CYS A 139 -19.64 -11.44 -3.18
CA CYS A 139 -21.03 -11.05 -3.31
C CYS A 139 -21.24 -10.02 -4.44
N PRO A 140 -22.43 -10.05 -5.07
CA PRO A 140 -22.83 -9.06 -6.05
C PRO A 140 -22.73 -7.61 -5.56
N ILE A 141 -22.56 -6.68 -6.51
CA ILE A 141 -22.62 -5.25 -6.21
C ILE A 141 -23.98 -4.91 -5.58
N GLY A 142 -23.95 -4.34 -4.37
CA GLY A 142 -25.17 -3.99 -3.65
C GLY A 142 -25.79 -5.13 -2.85
N TRP A 143 -25.03 -6.19 -2.56
CA TRP A 143 -25.47 -7.29 -1.71
C TRP A 143 -26.12 -6.80 -0.41
N PRO A 144 -27.39 -7.20 -0.16
CA PRO A 144 -28.23 -6.54 0.84
C PRO A 144 -28.10 -7.13 2.25
N LEU A 145 -27.54 -8.33 2.39
CA LEU A 145 -27.31 -9.01 3.68
C LEU A 145 -25.95 -8.56 4.25
N LYS A 146 -25.94 -7.62 5.20
CA LYS A 146 -24.75 -7.11 5.92
C LYS A 146 -25.06 -6.65 7.34
#